data_AF-A0A2I3HKT9-F1
#
_entry.id   AF-A0A2I3HKT9-F1
#
_cell.length_a   1.000
_cell.length_b   1.000
_cell.length_c   1.000
_cell.angle_alpha   90.00
_cell.angle_beta   90.00
_cell.angle_gamma   90.00
#
_symmetry.space_group_name_H-M   'P 1'
#
loop_
_entity.id
_entity.type
_entity.pdbx_description
1 polymer ?
#
loop_
_entity_poly.entity_id
_entity_poly.type
_entity_poly.pdbx_seq_one_letter_code
_entity_poly.pdbx_strand_id
1 'polypeptide(L)'
;MTKAGSKGGNLRDKLDCNELDLSLSDLNEVPVKELGALPEATIMDLSCNKLTTLLSDFCGLTHLVKLDLSKNRLPADFGRLVNLQHLDLLSNRLVTLPVSFAQLKNLKWLDLKDNPLDAILAKVAGDCLDEKQCKQCADTVLRVLCMAQEGLAVEREAEKKREAKQRAKEPQEQEAQKREKAEEKERRRKEYDALKAAKREQEKKPKKETNQAPKSKSGSRPLKAPPRKHTHSWAVLKLLLLLFCVAGGLFACRMTELQQQPLCTSVNTIYDNALQGLRRYAISSGSSRADQEEVLGD
;
A
#
# COMPACT_ATOMS: atom_id res chain seq x y z
N MET A 1 -12.08 50.32 -1.10
CA MET A 1 -12.85 49.67 -2.18
C MET A 1 -12.24 50.05 -3.51
N THR A 2 -11.38 49.21 -4.07
CA THR A 2 -10.96 49.28 -5.47
C THR A 2 -11.01 47.87 -6.03
N LYS A 3 -12.15 47.59 -6.66
CA LYS A 3 -12.46 46.34 -7.35
C LYS A 3 -11.69 46.37 -8.67
N ALA A 4 -10.48 45.81 -8.70
CA ALA A 4 -9.79 45.53 -9.96
C ALA A 4 -10.47 44.31 -10.58
N GLY A 5 -11.50 44.56 -11.39
CA GLY A 5 -12.07 43.57 -12.27
C GLY A 5 -10.99 43.13 -13.25
N SER A 6 -10.69 41.83 -13.22
CA SER A 6 -9.96 41.10 -14.25
C SER A 6 -10.51 41.51 -15.62
N LYS A 7 -9.77 42.37 -16.34
CA LYS A 7 -9.98 42.60 -17.76
C LYS A 7 -9.46 41.34 -18.45
N GLY A 8 -10.38 40.55 -19.01
CA GLY A 8 -10.05 39.47 -19.93
C GLY A 8 -9.41 40.03 -21.20
N GLY A 9 -8.13 40.34 -21.13
CA GLY A 9 -7.28 40.44 -22.32
C GLY A 9 -7.07 39.04 -22.87
N ASN A 10 -7.04 38.92 -24.20
CA ASN A 10 -6.77 37.64 -24.84
C ASN A 10 -5.35 37.22 -24.48
N LEU A 11 -5.10 35.97 -24.08
CA LEU A 11 -3.74 35.50 -23.77
C LEU A 11 -2.77 35.70 -24.93
N ARG A 12 -3.30 35.76 -26.16
CA ARG A 12 -2.56 36.12 -27.38
C ARG A 12 -1.93 37.50 -27.33
N ASP A 13 -2.54 38.46 -26.65
CA ASP A 13 -2.04 39.83 -26.57
C ASP A 13 -0.84 39.95 -25.63
N LYS A 14 -0.63 38.94 -24.77
CA LYS A 14 0.51 38.84 -23.85
C LYS A 14 1.65 37.96 -24.41
N LEU A 15 1.43 37.32 -25.56
CA LEU A 15 2.43 36.49 -26.22
C LEU A 15 3.38 37.41 -27.00
N ASP A 16 4.63 37.51 -26.54
CA ASP A 16 5.70 38.16 -27.29
C ASP A 16 6.59 37.08 -27.92
N CYS A 17 6.56 37.01 -29.24
CA CYS A 17 7.21 35.94 -30.02
C CYS A 17 6.76 34.54 -29.58
N ASN A 18 7.53 33.87 -28.73
CA ASN A 18 7.28 32.55 -28.19
C ASN A 18 7.20 32.54 -26.65
N GLU A 19 7.24 33.71 -26.02
CA GLU A 19 7.25 33.91 -24.58
C GLU A 19 5.92 34.48 -24.10
N LEU A 20 5.35 33.82 -23.10
CA LEU A 20 4.12 34.24 -22.47
C LEU A 20 4.37 34.52 -21.00
N ASP A 21 4.33 35.80 -20.64
CA ASP A 21 4.46 36.28 -19.28
C ASP A 21 3.09 36.37 -18.60
N LEU A 22 2.90 35.50 -17.60
CA LEU A 22 1.76 35.48 -16.68
C LEU A 22 2.23 35.60 -15.22
N SER A 23 3.43 36.12 -15.00
CA SER A 23 3.93 36.44 -13.68
C SER A 23 3.03 37.47 -12.98
N LEU A 24 3.01 37.43 -11.65
CA LEU A 24 2.31 38.42 -10.81
C LEU A 24 0.82 38.65 -11.16
N SER A 25 0.17 37.64 -11.74
CA SER A 25 -1.20 37.75 -12.25
C SER A 25 -2.26 37.29 -11.23
N ASP A 26 -1.86 37.09 -9.96
CA ASP A 26 -2.71 36.61 -8.87
C ASP A 26 -3.46 35.29 -9.21
N LEU A 27 -2.88 34.46 -10.07
CA LEU A 27 -3.50 33.22 -10.55
C LEU A 27 -3.55 32.18 -9.42
N ASN A 28 -4.74 31.62 -9.19
CA ASN A 28 -4.92 30.44 -8.32
C ASN A 28 -4.88 29.13 -9.12
N GLU A 29 -5.21 29.21 -10.41
CA GLU A 29 -5.25 28.11 -11.37
C GLU A 29 -4.72 28.58 -12.71
N VAL A 30 -4.10 27.67 -13.46
CA VAL A 30 -3.56 27.95 -14.79
C VAL A 30 -4.66 27.75 -15.85
N PRO A 31 -4.88 28.69 -16.79
CA PRO A 31 -5.86 28.54 -17.87
C PRO A 31 -5.37 27.58 -18.97
N VAL A 32 -5.34 26.27 -18.66
CA VAL A 32 -4.71 25.24 -19.52
C VAL A 32 -5.36 25.15 -20.90
N LYS A 33 -6.68 25.36 -21.00
CA LYS A 33 -7.41 25.24 -22.29
C LYS A 33 -6.96 26.33 -23.27
N GLU A 34 -6.83 27.54 -22.78
CA GLU A 34 -6.42 28.70 -23.55
C GLU A 34 -4.93 28.60 -23.91
N LEU A 35 -4.08 28.12 -23.00
CA LEU A 35 -2.66 27.85 -23.27
C LEU A 35 -2.47 26.71 -24.27
N GLY A 36 -3.28 25.66 -24.21
CA GLY A 36 -3.26 24.56 -25.17
C GLY A 36 -3.60 25.00 -26.60
N ALA A 37 -4.30 26.13 -26.76
CA ALA A 37 -4.59 26.74 -28.05
C ALA A 37 -3.46 27.67 -28.57
N LEU A 38 -2.35 27.76 -27.85
CA LEU A 38 -1.18 28.60 -28.17
C LEU A 38 0.10 27.75 -28.26
N PRO A 39 0.24 26.89 -29.30
CA PRO A 39 1.41 26.01 -29.44
C PRO A 39 2.74 26.78 -29.61
N GLU A 40 2.68 28.04 -30.04
CA GLU A 40 3.85 28.92 -30.19
C GLU A 40 4.45 29.35 -28.83
N ALA A 41 3.68 29.27 -27.73
CA ALA A 41 4.11 29.67 -26.39
C ALA A 41 5.03 28.60 -25.78
N THR A 42 6.30 28.60 -26.19
CA THR A 42 7.30 27.63 -25.73
C THR A 42 8.02 28.05 -24.44
N ILE A 43 8.00 29.34 -24.11
CA ILE A 43 8.58 29.92 -22.89
C ILE A 43 7.42 30.49 -22.08
N MET A 44 7.30 30.09 -20.82
CA MET A 44 6.19 30.48 -19.97
C MET A 44 6.66 30.89 -18.58
N ASP A 45 6.32 32.11 -18.19
CA ASP A 45 6.54 32.61 -16.85
C ASP A 45 5.20 32.61 -16.08
N LEU A 46 5.13 31.78 -15.04
CA LEU A 46 4.02 31.69 -14.09
C LEU A 46 4.49 32.01 -12.67
N SER A 47 5.63 32.68 -12.53
CA SER A 47 6.23 33.04 -11.26
C SER A 47 5.37 34.01 -10.45
N CYS A 48 5.59 34.02 -9.14
CA CYS A 48 4.93 34.94 -8.21
C CYS A 48 3.39 34.93 -8.28
N ASN A 49 2.80 33.75 -8.48
CA ASN A 49 1.35 33.55 -8.45
C ASN A 49 0.92 32.86 -7.13
N LYS A 50 -0.35 32.47 -7.04
CA LYS A 50 -0.95 31.76 -5.89
C LYS A 50 -1.29 30.32 -6.25
N LEU A 51 -0.57 29.74 -7.20
CA LEU A 51 -0.83 28.39 -7.69
C LEU A 51 -0.59 27.38 -6.55
N THR A 52 -1.63 26.63 -6.21
CA THR A 52 -1.58 25.59 -5.17
C THR A 52 -1.64 24.18 -5.74
N THR A 53 -2.08 24.04 -6.99
CA THR A 53 -2.12 22.77 -7.71
C THR A 53 -1.86 23.05 -9.18
N LEU A 54 -1.25 22.09 -9.88
CA LEU A 54 -1.28 22.03 -11.34
C LEU A 54 -2.18 20.85 -11.69
N LEU A 55 -3.23 21.11 -12.47
CA LEU A 55 -4.14 20.06 -12.92
C LEU A 55 -3.41 19.09 -13.85
N SER A 56 -3.90 17.85 -13.92
CA SER A 56 -3.38 16.79 -14.82
C SER A 56 -3.28 17.22 -16.28
N ASP A 57 -4.11 18.19 -16.68
CA ASP A 57 -4.18 18.70 -18.04
C ASP A 57 -3.02 19.65 -18.36
N PHE A 58 -2.43 20.30 -17.35
CA PHE A 58 -1.26 21.17 -17.53
C PHE A 58 -0.07 20.40 -18.08
N CYS A 59 0.08 19.15 -17.63
CA CYS A 59 1.02 18.17 -18.16
C CYS A 59 0.81 17.82 -19.66
N GLY A 60 -0.29 18.27 -20.27
CA GLY A 60 -0.56 18.18 -21.72
C GLY A 60 0.14 19.26 -22.56
N LEU A 61 0.67 20.32 -21.94
CA LEU A 61 1.40 21.41 -22.61
C LEU A 61 2.82 20.99 -23.00
N THR A 62 2.92 19.89 -23.75
CA THR A 62 4.18 19.24 -24.13
C THR A 62 5.07 20.07 -25.06
N HIS A 63 4.56 21.18 -25.60
CA HIS A 63 5.33 22.13 -26.42
C HIS A 63 6.23 23.06 -25.59
N LEU A 64 6.07 23.09 -24.27
CA LEU A 64 6.88 23.93 -23.38
C LEU A 64 8.34 23.47 -23.33
N VAL A 65 9.24 24.46 -23.46
CA VAL A 65 10.70 24.29 -23.41
C VAL A 65 11.27 24.96 -22.16
N LYS A 66 10.74 26.11 -21.77
CA LYS A 66 11.12 26.80 -20.53
C LYS A 66 9.88 27.13 -19.71
N LEU A 67 9.94 26.84 -18.42
CA LEU A 67 8.84 27.08 -17.49
C LEU A 67 9.38 27.62 -16.17
N ASP A 68 8.93 28.81 -15.80
CA ASP A 68 9.17 29.39 -14.48
C ASP A 68 7.89 29.26 -13.64
N LEU A 69 8.00 28.58 -12.50
CA LEU A 69 6.94 28.41 -11.50
C LEU A 69 7.42 28.88 -10.13
N SER A 70 8.47 29.69 -10.07
CA SER A 70 9.05 30.18 -8.83
C SER A 70 8.04 30.96 -7.99
N LYS A 71 8.21 30.94 -6.67
CA LYS A 71 7.39 31.67 -5.69
C LYS A 71 5.89 31.32 -5.78
N ASN A 72 5.58 30.05 -5.95
CA ASN A 72 4.22 29.50 -5.86
C ASN A 72 4.06 28.58 -4.63
N ARG A 73 2.94 27.84 -4.53
CA ARG A 73 2.66 26.90 -3.44
C ARG A 73 2.43 25.48 -3.96
N LEU A 74 3.15 25.07 -4.99
CA LEU A 74 2.88 23.84 -5.74
C LEU A 74 3.38 22.57 -5.03
N PRO A 75 2.56 21.50 -4.99
CA PRO A 75 2.95 20.15 -4.58
C PRO A 75 3.07 19.16 -5.78
N ALA A 76 3.20 19.66 -7.01
CA ALA A 76 2.69 18.98 -8.21
C ALA A 76 3.68 18.10 -9.01
N ASP A 77 3.11 17.33 -9.96
CA ASP A 77 3.79 16.45 -10.92
C ASP A 77 4.07 17.17 -12.26
N PHE A 78 5.30 17.04 -12.74
CA PHE A 78 5.80 17.67 -13.97
C PHE A 78 6.19 16.66 -15.05
N GLY A 79 6.14 15.36 -14.76
CA GLY A 79 6.86 14.35 -15.54
C GLY A 79 6.49 14.27 -17.03
N ARG A 80 5.26 14.67 -17.39
CA ARG A 80 4.77 14.57 -18.77
C ARG A 80 5.26 15.69 -19.69
N LEU A 81 5.90 16.73 -19.18
CA LEU A 81 6.45 17.84 -19.97
C LEU A 81 7.79 17.44 -20.63
N VAL A 82 7.76 16.41 -21.48
CA VAL A 82 8.96 15.72 -21.98
C VAL A 82 9.95 16.61 -22.77
N ASN A 83 9.51 17.75 -23.30
CA ASN A 83 10.35 18.67 -24.08
C ASN A 83 10.97 19.78 -23.21
N LEU A 84 10.66 19.83 -21.92
CA LEU A 84 11.14 20.86 -21.02
C LEU A 84 12.65 20.78 -20.86
N GLN A 85 13.33 21.91 -21.05
CA GLN A 85 14.78 22.06 -20.92
C GLN A 85 15.18 22.93 -19.74
N HIS A 86 14.30 23.83 -19.31
CA HIS A 86 14.54 24.75 -18.20
C HIS A 86 13.30 24.79 -17.30
N LEU A 87 13.49 24.51 -16.02
CA LEU A 87 12.43 24.50 -15.03
C LEU A 87 12.88 25.22 -13.76
N ASP A 88 12.23 26.33 -13.45
CA ASP A 88 12.43 27.04 -12.18
C ASP A 88 11.30 26.72 -11.20
N LEU A 89 11.69 26.16 -10.05
CA LEU A 89 10.80 25.83 -8.93
C LEU A 89 11.24 26.49 -7.63
N LEU A 90 12.10 27.53 -7.71
CA LEU A 90 12.57 28.30 -6.57
C LEU A 90 11.41 28.75 -5.67
N SER A 91 11.59 28.64 -4.35
CA SER A 91 10.63 29.16 -3.35
C SER A 91 9.21 28.59 -3.53
N ASN A 92 9.10 27.27 -3.60
CA ASN A 92 7.83 26.55 -3.59
C ASN A 92 7.65 25.78 -2.26
N ARG A 93 6.73 24.81 -2.24
CA ARG A 93 6.45 23.96 -1.07
C ARG A 93 6.76 22.49 -1.35
N LEU A 94 7.76 22.24 -2.19
CA LEU A 94 8.13 20.89 -2.58
C LEU A 94 8.90 20.22 -1.44
N VAL A 95 8.37 19.09 -0.98
CA VAL A 95 9.05 18.22 0.00
C VAL A 95 9.73 17.06 -0.71
N THR A 96 9.10 16.53 -1.75
CA THR A 96 9.61 15.45 -2.59
C THR A 96 9.32 15.77 -4.05
N LEU A 97 10.02 15.10 -4.96
CA LEU A 97 9.70 15.10 -6.38
C LEU A 97 9.13 13.73 -6.76
N PRO A 98 8.06 13.69 -7.56
CA PRO A 98 7.48 12.43 -7.98
C PRO A 98 8.40 11.69 -8.94
N VAL A 99 8.31 10.36 -8.96
CA VAL A 99 9.13 9.48 -9.82
C VAL A 99 8.95 9.80 -11.31
N SER A 100 7.78 10.30 -11.68
CA SER A 100 7.47 10.80 -13.02
C SER A 100 8.41 11.93 -13.47
N PHE A 101 9.02 12.70 -12.56
CA PHE A 101 10.01 13.73 -12.90
C PHE A 101 11.21 13.16 -13.69
N ALA A 102 11.54 11.88 -13.52
CA ALA A 102 12.56 11.17 -14.32
C ALA A 102 12.22 11.10 -15.83
N GLN A 103 10.97 11.38 -16.22
CA GLN A 103 10.55 11.43 -17.62
C GLN A 103 11.00 12.73 -18.33
N LEU A 104 11.44 13.75 -17.60
CA LEU A 104 11.96 15.02 -18.13
C LEU A 104 13.39 14.85 -18.70
N LYS A 105 13.56 13.96 -19.67
CA LYS A 105 14.86 13.55 -20.23
C LYS A 105 15.65 14.68 -20.91
N ASN A 106 14.96 15.76 -21.28
CA ASN A 106 15.55 16.91 -21.95
C ASN A 106 15.90 18.05 -20.98
N LEU A 107 15.61 17.90 -19.67
CA LEU A 107 15.83 18.95 -18.70
C LEU A 107 17.33 19.18 -18.50
N LYS A 108 17.76 20.42 -18.70
CA LYS A 108 19.16 20.85 -18.61
C LYS A 108 19.39 21.85 -17.49
N TRP A 109 18.34 22.46 -16.95
CA TRP A 109 18.47 23.46 -15.92
C TRP A 109 17.30 23.31 -14.94
N LEU A 110 17.64 23.25 -13.66
CA LEU A 110 16.69 23.08 -12.57
C LEU A 110 17.12 23.89 -11.37
N ASP A 111 16.21 24.71 -10.86
CA ASP A 111 16.33 25.32 -9.53
C ASP A 111 15.23 24.79 -8.60
N LEU A 112 15.65 24.30 -7.43
CA LEU A 112 14.78 23.80 -6.36
C LEU A 112 15.03 24.52 -5.03
N LYS A 113 15.83 25.60 -5.04
CA LYS A 113 16.19 26.33 -3.82
C LYS A 113 14.93 26.87 -3.11
N ASP A 114 15.08 27.11 -1.81
CA ASP A 114 14.00 27.62 -0.95
C ASP A 114 12.74 26.75 -0.95
N ASN A 115 12.91 25.44 -1.15
CA ASN A 115 11.88 24.43 -0.94
C ASN A 115 12.19 23.60 0.32
N PRO A 116 11.17 23.15 1.07
CA PRO A 116 11.34 22.28 2.23
C PRO A 116 11.61 20.82 1.81
N LEU A 117 12.60 20.60 0.94
CA LEU A 117 12.95 19.29 0.39
C LEU A 117 13.42 18.34 1.50
N ASP A 118 13.11 17.05 1.34
CA ASP A 118 13.68 16.00 2.17
C ASP A 118 15.22 16.02 2.10
N ALA A 119 15.88 15.63 3.20
CA ALA A 119 17.32 15.78 3.38
C ALA A 119 18.14 15.11 2.27
N ILE A 120 17.67 13.97 1.76
CA ILE A 120 18.33 13.25 0.65
C ILE A 120 18.27 14.09 -0.62
N LEU A 121 17.08 14.60 -0.96
CA LEU A 121 16.87 15.35 -2.19
C LEU A 121 17.54 16.72 -2.13
N ALA A 122 17.50 17.41 -0.98
CA ALA A 122 18.20 18.67 -0.76
C ALA A 122 19.71 18.51 -1.01
N LYS A 123 20.31 17.42 -0.53
CA LYS A 123 21.74 17.12 -0.75
C LYS A 123 22.05 16.78 -2.21
N VAL A 124 21.15 16.09 -2.91
CA VAL A 124 21.32 15.71 -4.32
C VAL A 124 21.18 16.92 -5.25
N ALA A 125 20.20 17.79 -4.98
CA ALA A 125 19.96 19.00 -5.74
C ALA A 125 21.14 19.98 -5.60
N GLY A 126 21.63 20.19 -4.37
CA GLY A 126 22.70 21.15 -4.10
C GLY A 126 22.25 22.60 -4.33
N ASP A 127 23.24 23.48 -4.47
CA ASP A 127 23.00 24.90 -4.78
C ASP A 127 22.80 25.12 -6.29
N CYS A 128 22.16 26.24 -6.65
CA CYS A 128 21.97 26.72 -8.02
C CYS A 128 22.22 28.23 -8.06
N LEU A 129 23.48 28.63 -7.84
CA LEU A 129 23.92 30.05 -7.86
C LEU A 129 24.40 30.50 -9.25
N ASP A 130 24.80 29.56 -10.10
CA ASP A 130 25.23 29.79 -11.47
C ASP A 130 24.69 28.72 -12.42
N GLU A 131 24.78 28.97 -13.73
CA GLU A 131 24.24 28.07 -14.75
C GLU A 131 24.82 26.65 -14.67
N LYS A 132 26.09 26.50 -14.24
CA LYS A 132 26.76 25.20 -14.14
C LYS A 132 26.17 24.40 -12.97
N GLN A 133 25.95 25.05 -11.84
CA GLN A 133 25.34 24.44 -10.67
C GLN A 133 23.90 23.99 -10.94
N CYS A 134 23.11 24.80 -11.60
CA CYS A 134 21.72 24.45 -11.95
C CYS A 134 21.63 23.32 -13.00
N LYS A 135 22.59 23.26 -13.93
CA LYS A 135 22.75 22.11 -14.83
C LYS A 135 23.06 20.83 -14.07
N GLN A 136 24.00 20.94 -13.12
CA GLN A 136 24.36 19.81 -12.28
C GLN A 136 23.19 19.33 -11.42
N CYS A 137 22.42 20.25 -10.84
CA CYS A 137 21.18 19.94 -10.10
C CYS A 137 20.20 19.13 -10.95
N ALA A 138 19.93 19.57 -12.19
CA ALA A 138 19.05 18.84 -13.11
C ALA A 138 19.56 17.40 -13.35
N ASP A 139 20.85 17.25 -13.67
CA ASP A 139 21.46 15.96 -13.96
C ASP A 139 21.47 15.01 -12.75
N THR A 140 21.80 15.50 -11.55
CA THR A 140 21.87 14.67 -10.34
C THR A 140 20.49 14.24 -9.87
N VAL A 141 19.53 15.16 -9.86
CA VAL A 141 18.14 14.88 -9.47
C VAL A 141 17.51 13.88 -10.43
N LEU A 142 17.63 14.10 -11.76
CA LEU A 142 17.11 13.17 -12.76
C LEU A 142 17.73 11.78 -12.62
N ARG A 143 19.04 11.70 -12.39
CA ARG A 143 19.73 10.42 -12.20
C ARG A 143 19.16 9.65 -11.02
N VAL A 144 19.01 10.28 -9.86
CA VAL A 144 18.48 9.62 -8.65
C VAL A 144 17.03 9.16 -8.87
N LEU A 145 16.20 10.00 -9.49
CA LEU A 145 14.81 9.66 -9.77
C LEU A 145 14.66 8.58 -10.85
N CYS A 146 15.57 8.52 -11.83
CA CYS A 146 15.61 7.44 -12.83
C CYS A 146 15.91 6.09 -12.17
N MET A 147 16.89 6.03 -11.26
CA MET A 147 17.19 4.82 -10.50
C MET A 147 16.00 4.38 -9.65
N ALA A 148 15.30 5.33 -9.02
CA ALA A 148 14.08 5.04 -8.27
C ALA A 148 12.94 4.52 -9.16
N GLN A 149 12.79 5.07 -10.37
CA GLN A 149 11.79 4.63 -11.35
C GLN A 149 12.04 3.19 -11.80
N GLU A 150 13.29 2.84 -12.09
CA GLU A 150 13.69 1.49 -12.48
C GLU A 150 13.46 0.49 -11.35
N GLY A 151 13.84 0.83 -10.12
CA GLY A 151 13.59 -0.01 -8.95
C GLY A 151 12.10 -0.33 -8.77
N LEU A 152 11.25 0.70 -8.85
CA LEU A 152 9.80 0.51 -8.77
C LEU A 152 9.23 -0.31 -9.93
N ALA A 153 9.80 -0.20 -11.14
CA ALA A 153 9.40 -1.02 -12.28
C ALA A 153 9.70 -2.51 -12.04
N VAL A 154 10.90 -2.82 -11.52
CA VAL A 154 11.31 -4.19 -11.19
C VAL A 154 10.41 -4.78 -10.10
N GLU A 155 10.09 -4.01 -9.06
CA GLU A 155 9.17 -4.44 -8.00
C GLU A 155 7.77 -4.77 -8.53
N ARG A 156 7.21 -3.89 -9.37
CA ARG A 156 5.91 -4.11 -10.03
C ARG A 156 5.92 -5.34 -10.92
N GLU A 157 6.99 -5.58 -11.66
CA GLU A 157 7.13 -6.80 -12.46
C GLU A 157 7.23 -8.06 -11.61
N ALA A 158 7.96 -8.00 -10.49
CA ALA A 158 8.07 -9.11 -9.56
C ALA A 158 6.72 -9.44 -8.91
N GLU A 159 5.94 -8.42 -8.55
CA GLU A 159 4.57 -8.57 -8.03
C GLU A 159 3.66 -9.23 -9.06
N LYS A 160 3.61 -8.72 -10.30
CA LYS A 160 2.84 -9.34 -11.39
C LYS A 160 3.21 -10.81 -11.62
N LYS A 161 4.52 -11.13 -11.56
CA LYS A 161 5.00 -12.52 -11.70
C LYS A 161 4.55 -13.40 -10.52
N ARG A 162 4.49 -12.87 -9.30
CA ARG A 162 3.99 -13.58 -8.11
C ARG A 162 2.49 -13.84 -8.22
N GLU A 163 1.71 -12.82 -8.58
CA GLU A 163 0.27 -12.95 -8.79
C GLU A 163 -0.06 -13.95 -9.91
N ALA A 164 0.65 -13.88 -11.04
CA ALA A 164 0.46 -14.81 -12.15
C ALA A 164 0.76 -16.26 -11.72
N LYS A 165 1.82 -16.49 -10.95
CA LYS A 165 2.14 -17.81 -10.38
C LYS A 165 1.06 -18.31 -9.43
N GLN A 166 0.49 -17.43 -8.60
CA GLN A 166 -0.58 -17.80 -7.67
C GLN A 166 -1.86 -18.17 -8.43
N ARG A 167 -2.25 -17.35 -9.41
CA ARG A 167 -3.40 -17.63 -10.29
C ARG A 167 -3.23 -18.91 -11.11
N ALA A 168 -2.00 -19.26 -11.50
CA ALA A 168 -1.73 -20.51 -12.23
C ALA A 168 -1.79 -21.76 -11.34
N LYS A 169 -1.48 -21.64 -10.03
CA LYS A 169 -1.56 -22.76 -9.08
C LYS A 169 -2.98 -23.05 -8.61
N GLU A 170 -3.83 -22.03 -8.54
CA GLU A 170 -5.20 -22.14 -8.01
C GLU A 170 -6.05 -23.25 -8.70
N PRO A 171 -6.09 -23.38 -10.05
CA PRO A 171 -6.82 -24.46 -10.70
C PRO A 171 -6.25 -25.86 -10.38
N GLN A 172 -4.92 -25.97 -10.30
CA GLN A 172 -4.24 -27.24 -9.99
C GLN A 172 -4.57 -27.69 -8.56
N GLU A 173 -4.56 -26.76 -7.59
CA GLU A 173 -4.94 -27.03 -6.21
C GLU A 173 -6.43 -27.38 -6.10
N GLN A 174 -7.31 -26.65 -6.80
CA GLN A 174 -8.74 -26.98 -6.83
C GLN A 174 -9.01 -28.35 -7.46
N GLU A 175 -8.30 -28.73 -8.52
CA GLU A 175 -8.42 -30.04 -9.14
C GLU A 175 -7.90 -31.15 -8.22
N ALA A 176 -6.74 -30.95 -7.58
CA ALA A 176 -6.20 -31.88 -6.60
C ALA A 176 -7.16 -32.13 -5.43
N GLN A 177 -7.75 -31.06 -4.88
CA GLN A 177 -8.76 -31.17 -3.81
C GLN A 177 -10.01 -31.91 -4.27
N LYS A 178 -10.47 -31.70 -5.52
CA LYS A 178 -11.61 -32.45 -6.08
C LYS A 178 -11.29 -33.94 -6.23
N ARG A 179 -10.07 -34.27 -6.68
CA ARG A 179 -9.59 -35.65 -6.80
C ARG A 179 -9.51 -36.33 -5.43
N GLU A 180 -8.89 -35.70 -4.44
CA GLU A 180 -8.77 -36.23 -3.07
C GLU A 180 -10.15 -36.48 -2.43
N LYS A 181 -11.10 -35.54 -2.58
CA LYS A 181 -12.48 -35.72 -2.10
C LYS A 181 -13.21 -36.86 -2.81
N ALA A 182 -12.95 -37.08 -4.10
CA ALA A 182 -13.52 -38.18 -4.86
C ALA A 182 -12.94 -39.54 -4.40
N GLU A 183 -11.63 -39.63 -4.22
CA GLU A 183 -10.92 -40.81 -3.71
C GLU A 183 -11.35 -41.17 -2.29
N GLU A 184 -11.49 -40.18 -1.40
CA GLU A 184 -11.97 -40.40 -0.04
C GLU A 184 -13.42 -40.95 -0.05
N LYS A 185 -14.29 -40.38 -0.89
CA LYS A 185 -15.67 -40.84 -1.04
C LYS A 185 -15.74 -42.27 -1.57
N GLU A 186 -14.86 -42.65 -2.49
CA GLU A 186 -14.73 -44.02 -2.99
C GLU A 186 -14.25 -44.99 -1.89
N ARG A 187 -13.22 -44.60 -1.12
CA ARG A 187 -12.72 -45.40 0.01
C ARG A 187 -13.82 -45.67 1.04
N ARG A 188 -14.58 -44.64 1.43
CA ARG A 188 -15.72 -44.78 2.36
C ARG A 188 -16.81 -45.71 1.83
N ARG A 189 -17.08 -45.69 0.52
CA ARG A 189 -18.03 -46.63 -0.11
C ARG A 189 -17.53 -48.07 -0.01
N LYS A 190 -16.26 -48.32 -0.36
CA LYS A 190 -15.64 -49.65 -0.25
C LYS A 190 -15.66 -50.19 1.19
N GLU A 191 -15.33 -49.35 2.19
CA GLU A 191 -15.44 -49.72 3.60
C GLU A 191 -16.87 -50.06 4.02
N TYR A 192 -17.85 -49.24 3.62
CA TYR A 192 -19.26 -49.49 3.91
C TYR A 192 -19.75 -50.81 3.31
N ASP A 193 -19.41 -51.07 2.04
CA ASP A 193 -19.80 -52.29 1.34
C ASP A 193 -19.13 -53.53 1.98
N ALA A 194 -17.87 -53.43 2.39
CA ALA A 194 -17.15 -54.50 3.10
C ALA A 194 -17.75 -54.78 4.50
N LEU A 195 -18.07 -53.74 5.27
CA LEU A 195 -18.77 -53.86 6.56
C LEU A 195 -20.13 -54.55 6.41
N LYS A 196 -20.87 -54.21 5.35
CA LYS A 196 -22.16 -54.80 5.04
C LYS A 196 -22.03 -56.28 4.64
N ALA A 197 -21.02 -56.63 3.84
CA ALA A 197 -20.72 -58.02 3.48
C ALA A 197 -20.32 -58.86 4.70
N ALA A 198 -19.43 -58.34 5.56
CA ALA A 198 -18.99 -59.02 6.78
C ALA A 198 -20.14 -59.30 7.76
N LYS A 199 -21.08 -58.35 7.94
CA LYS A 199 -22.29 -58.58 8.74
C LYS A 199 -23.14 -59.74 8.20
N ARG A 200 -23.34 -59.80 6.88
CA ARG A 200 -24.07 -60.89 6.23
C ARG A 200 -23.40 -62.25 6.40
N GLU A 201 -22.06 -62.30 6.44
CA GLU A 201 -21.34 -63.55 6.71
C GLU A 201 -21.41 -63.98 8.18
N GLN A 202 -21.40 -63.05 9.13
CA GLN A 202 -21.59 -63.35 10.55
C GLN A 202 -22.99 -63.90 10.83
N GLU A 203 -24.03 -63.38 10.14
CA GLU A 203 -25.39 -63.90 10.21
C GLU A 203 -25.55 -65.30 9.60
N LYS A 204 -24.63 -65.72 8.71
CA LYS A 204 -24.62 -67.06 8.08
C LYS A 204 -23.85 -68.12 8.88
N LYS A 205 -23.11 -67.78 9.93
CA LYS A 205 -22.42 -68.78 10.76
C LYS A 205 -23.42 -69.47 11.72
N PRO A 206 -23.51 -70.82 11.73
CA PRO A 206 -24.44 -71.53 12.59
C PRO A 206 -24.04 -71.40 14.06
N LYS A 207 -25.01 -71.13 14.93
CA LYS A 207 -24.86 -71.23 16.38
C LYS A 207 -24.48 -72.67 16.73
N LYS A 208 -23.21 -72.92 17.09
CA LYS A 208 -22.87 -74.15 17.84
C LYS A 208 -23.40 -73.96 19.26
N GLU A 209 -24.48 -74.66 19.55
CA GLU A 209 -24.97 -74.87 20.91
C GLU A 209 -23.95 -75.69 21.68
N THR A 210 -23.44 -75.14 22.78
CA THR A 210 -22.85 -75.94 23.86
C THR A 210 -23.61 -75.57 25.13
N ASN A 211 -24.61 -76.39 25.46
CA ASN A 211 -25.23 -76.41 26.78
C ASN A 211 -24.34 -77.21 27.73
N GLN A 212 -23.86 -76.56 28.79
CA GLN A 212 -23.64 -77.17 30.10
C GLN A 212 -23.48 -76.05 31.14
N ALA A 213 -24.46 -75.96 32.05
CA ALA A 213 -24.33 -75.22 33.31
C ALA A 213 -23.46 -76.05 34.28
N PRO A 214 -22.74 -75.44 35.25
CA PRO A 214 -23.42 -75.08 36.49
C PRO A 214 -22.87 -73.88 37.30
N LYS A 215 -23.77 -73.37 38.17
CA LYS A 215 -23.56 -72.85 39.54
C LYS A 215 -22.89 -71.48 39.78
N SER A 216 -23.77 -70.58 40.26
CA SER A 216 -23.75 -69.90 41.57
C SER A 216 -22.66 -68.89 41.95
N LYS A 217 -23.19 -67.78 42.52
CA LYS A 217 -22.68 -66.87 43.55
C LYS A 217 -22.03 -65.53 43.15
N SER A 218 -22.71 -64.50 43.67
CA SER A 218 -22.23 -63.28 44.32
C SER A 218 -21.41 -62.26 43.51
N GLY A 219 -21.95 -61.04 43.47
CA GLY A 219 -21.14 -59.82 43.47
C GLY A 219 -21.57 -58.75 42.48
N SER A 220 -22.66 -58.03 42.75
CA SER A 220 -22.93 -56.75 42.08
C SER A 220 -22.68 -55.59 43.07
N ARG A 221 -21.45 -55.08 43.05
CA ARG A 221 -21.09 -53.72 43.49
C ARG A 221 -21.24 -52.80 42.26
N PRO A 222 -21.80 -51.58 42.37
CA PRO A 222 -22.00 -50.74 41.20
C PRO A 222 -20.67 -50.09 40.79
N LEU A 223 -20.25 -50.28 39.54
CA LEU A 223 -19.09 -49.57 38.97
C LEU A 223 -19.52 -48.71 37.77
N LYS A 224 -19.68 -47.42 38.09
CA LYS A 224 -19.34 -46.21 37.32
C LYS A 224 -19.46 -46.23 35.78
N ALA A 225 -20.33 -45.35 35.30
CA ALA A 225 -20.29 -44.80 33.94
C ALA A 225 -18.93 -44.13 33.64
N PRO A 226 -18.43 -44.17 32.39
CA PRO A 226 -17.21 -43.47 32.00
C PRO A 226 -17.45 -41.94 31.90
N PRO A 227 -16.41 -41.11 32.09
CA PRO A 227 -16.58 -39.66 32.20
C PRO A 227 -16.84 -39.03 30.84
N ARG A 228 -17.88 -38.17 30.77
CA ARG A 228 -18.08 -37.20 29.69
C ARG A 228 -16.93 -36.19 29.68
N LYS A 229 -15.92 -36.41 28.84
CA LYS A 229 -14.88 -35.42 28.51
C LYS A 229 -15.29 -34.66 27.24
N HIS A 230 -16.28 -33.77 27.33
CA HIS A 230 -16.64 -32.94 26.16
C HIS A 230 -17.25 -31.58 26.53
N THR A 231 -16.69 -30.92 27.55
CA THR A 231 -17.09 -29.56 27.92
C THR A 231 -15.97 -28.55 27.69
N HIS A 232 -14.72 -28.90 28.00
CA HIS A 232 -13.56 -28.01 27.81
C HIS A 232 -13.11 -27.86 26.35
N SER A 233 -13.19 -28.91 25.54
CA SER A 233 -12.80 -28.85 24.11
C SER A 233 -13.70 -27.90 23.32
N TRP A 234 -15.00 -27.88 23.62
CA TRP A 234 -15.95 -26.98 22.95
C TRP A 234 -15.83 -25.54 23.44
N ALA A 235 -15.50 -25.32 24.72
CA ALA A 235 -15.25 -23.98 25.24
C ALA A 235 -13.97 -23.36 24.65
N VAL A 236 -12.90 -24.15 24.52
CA VAL A 236 -11.64 -23.70 23.88
C VAL A 236 -11.85 -23.47 22.39
N LEU A 237 -12.57 -24.35 21.69
CA LEU A 237 -12.91 -24.17 20.28
C LEU A 237 -13.77 -22.91 20.06
N LYS A 238 -14.75 -22.64 20.93
CA LYS A 238 -15.54 -21.41 20.90
C LYS A 238 -14.69 -20.17 21.15
N LEU A 239 -13.75 -20.22 22.09
CA LEU A 239 -12.84 -19.12 22.39
C LEU A 239 -11.91 -18.83 21.21
N LEU A 240 -11.38 -19.88 20.58
CA LEU A 240 -10.54 -19.76 19.38
C LEU A 240 -11.34 -19.22 18.18
N LEU A 241 -12.58 -19.66 17.99
CA LEU A 241 -13.46 -19.12 16.94
C LEU A 241 -13.76 -17.63 17.18
N LEU A 242 -14.04 -17.24 18.42
CA LEU A 242 -14.26 -15.84 18.80
C LEU A 242 -13.03 -14.98 18.54
N LEU A 243 -11.84 -15.45 18.93
CA LEU A 243 -10.57 -14.77 18.66
C LEU A 243 -10.30 -14.65 17.15
N PHE A 244 -10.61 -15.69 16.37
CA PHE A 244 -10.46 -15.68 14.93
C PHE A 244 -11.45 -14.72 14.24
N CYS A 245 -12.70 -14.63 14.73
CA CYS A 245 -13.68 -13.66 14.26
C CYS A 245 -13.27 -12.21 14.58
N VAL A 246 -12.74 -11.96 15.78
CA VAL A 246 -12.23 -10.63 16.17
C VAL A 246 -11.02 -10.24 15.34
N ALA A 247 -10.07 -11.16 15.13
CA ALA A 247 -8.91 -10.94 14.27
C ALA A 247 -9.29 -10.73 12.79
N GLY A 248 -10.26 -11.50 12.30
CA GLY A 248 -10.81 -11.35 10.94
C GLY A 248 -11.54 -10.01 10.74
N GLY A 249 -12.30 -9.56 11.74
CA GLY A 249 -12.95 -8.24 11.73
C GLY A 249 -11.93 -7.09 11.76
N LEU A 250 -10.89 -7.21 12.57
CA LEU A 250 -9.76 -6.26 12.61
C LEU A 250 -9.02 -6.21 11.27
N PHE A 251 -8.75 -7.37 10.67
CA PHE A 251 -8.08 -7.47 9.37
C PHE A 251 -8.95 -6.90 8.24
N ALA A 252 -10.24 -7.19 8.23
CA ALA A 252 -11.19 -6.66 7.25
C ALA A 252 -11.35 -5.13 7.36
N CYS A 253 -11.47 -4.58 8.58
CA CYS A 253 -11.53 -3.13 8.82
C CYS A 253 -10.25 -2.39 8.41
N ARG A 254 -9.09 -3.07 8.35
CA ARG A 254 -7.79 -2.47 7.95
C ARG A 254 -7.45 -2.64 6.47
N MET A 255 -7.83 -3.76 5.85
CA MET A 255 -7.39 -4.14 4.50
C MET A 255 -8.42 -3.87 3.40
N THR A 256 -9.64 -3.43 3.74
CA THR A 256 -10.67 -3.04 2.78
C THR A 256 -11.06 -1.56 2.95
N GLU A 257 -11.60 -0.92 1.91
CA GLU A 257 -12.03 0.49 1.89
C GLU A 257 -13.19 0.84 2.86
N LEU A 258 -13.52 -0.02 3.82
CA LEU A 258 -14.55 0.21 4.86
C LEU A 258 -14.10 1.17 5.99
N GLN A 259 -13.03 1.96 5.80
CA GLN A 259 -12.48 2.88 6.81
C GLN A 259 -13.46 3.96 7.29
N GLN A 260 -14.55 4.25 6.54
CA GLN A 260 -15.50 5.32 6.87
C GLN A 260 -16.79 4.85 7.57
N GLN A 261 -16.92 3.56 7.92
CA GLN A 261 -18.07 3.07 8.70
C GLN A 261 -17.84 3.27 10.22
N PRO A 262 -18.85 3.69 10.99
CA PRO A 262 -18.70 4.10 12.40
C PRO A 262 -18.24 2.97 13.35
N LEU A 263 -18.39 1.71 12.93
CA LEU A 263 -17.94 0.56 13.72
C LEU A 263 -16.43 0.31 13.61
N CYS A 264 -15.80 0.60 12.46
CA CYS A 264 -14.36 0.37 12.26
C CYS A 264 -13.50 1.48 12.90
N THR A 265 -14.01 2.70 13.05
CA THR A 265 -13.29 3.80 13.72
C THR A 265 -13.14 3.56 15.22
N SER A 266 -14.18 3.07 15.90
CA SER A 266 -14.10 2.69 17.32
C SER A 266 -13.14 1.51 17.56
N VAL A 267 -13.10 0.55 16.62
CA VAL A 267 -12.20 -0.61 16.72
C VAL A 267 -10.74 -0.19 16.49
N ASN A 268 -10.47 0.65 15.50
CA ASN A 268 -9.12 1.18 15.24
C ASN A 268 -8.59 2.02 16.41
N THR A 269 -9.43 2.85 17.05
CA THR A 269 -9.01 3.65 18.22
C THR A 269 -8.68 2.79 19.43
N ILE A 270 -9.45 1.73 19.70
CA ILE A 270 -9.14 0.78 20.79
C ILE A 270 -7.82 0.05 20.53
N TYR A 271 -7.59 -0.36 19.28
CA TYR A 271 -6.35 -1.02 18.86
C TYR A 271 -5.12 -0.10 18.99
N ASP A 272 -5.21 1.14 18.51
CA ASP A 272 -4.12 2.11 18.60
C ASP A 272 -3.81 2.49 20.06
N ASN A 273 -4.83 2.61 20.91
CA ASN A 273 -4.66 2.81 22.36
C ASN A 273 -3.96 1.63 23.03
N ALA A 274 -4.29 0.39 22.65
CA ALA A 274 -3.62 -0.81 23.15
C ALA A 274 -2.14 -0.87 22.72
N LEU A 275 -1.85 -0.49 21.47
CA LEU A 275 -0.49 -0.47 20.93
C LEU A 275 0.37 0.63 21.56
N GLN A 276 -0.21 1.80 21.83
CA GLN A 276 0.45 2.84 22.60
C GLN A 276 0.71 2.41 24.05
N GLY A 277 -0.23 1.69 24.67
CA GLY A 277 -0.05 1.09 25.99
C GLY A 277 1.11 0.10 26.03
N LEU A 278 1.19 -0.80 25.04
CA LEU A 278 2.28 -1.77 24.93
C LEU A 278 3.63 -1.11 24.64
N ARG A 279 3.67 -0.04 23.83
CA ARG A 279 4.89 0.74 23.63
C ARG A 279 5.37 1.44 24.90
N ARG A 280 4.46 2.03 25.69
CA ARG A 280 4.81 2.62 26.99
C ARG A 280 5.31 1.57 27.99
N TYR A 281 4.70 0.38 27.99
CA TYR A 281 5.14 -0.73 28.82
C TYR A 281 6.53 -1.24 28.41
N ALA A 282 6.80 -1.37 27.10
CA ALA A 282 8.10 -1.76 26.58
C ALA A 282 9.22 -0.76 26.94
N ILE A 283 8.93 0.54 26.89
CA ILE A 283 9.87 1.60 27.30
C ILE A 283 10.11 1.56 28.82
N SER A 284 9.07 1.32 29.62
CA SER A 284 9.18 1.15 31.08
C SER A 284 9.98 -0.10 31.48
N SER A 285 9.89 -1.20 30.72
CA SER A 285 10.64 -2.43 30.98
C SER A 285 12.07 -2.43 30.42
N GLY A 286 12.36 -1.58 29.42
CA GLY A 286 13.69 -1.44 28.81
C GLY A 286 14.64 -0.53 29.59
N SER A 287 14.11 0.39 30.39
CA SER A 287 14.92 1.32 31.20
C SER A 287 15.54 0.69 32.45
N SER A 288 15.16 -0.54 32.83
CA SER A 288 15.65 -1.18 34.06
C SER A 288 16.80 -2.17 33.85
N ARG A 289 17.28 -2.34 32.61
CA ARG A 289 18.34 -3.32 32.26
C ARG A 289 19.64 -2.69 31.76
N ALA A 290 19.73 -1.36 31.68
CA ALA A 290 20.90 -0.64 31.17
C ALA A 290 21.84 -0.07 32.26
N ASP A 291 21.44 -0.08 33.54
CA ASP A 291 22.20 0.57 34.62
C ASP A 291 22.97 -0.41 35.55
N GLN A 292 23.36 -1.59 35.08
CA GLN A 292 24.09 -2.56 35.93
C GLN A 292 25.36 -3.18 35.33
N GLU A 293 25.87 -2.68 34.20
CA GLU A 293 27.08 -3.22 33.55
C GLU A 293 28.24 -2.23 33.41
N GLU A 294 28.31 -1.18 34.25
CA GLU A 294 29.43 -0.22 34.22
C GLU A 294 29.97 0.13 35.63
N VAL A 295 30.21 -0.87 36.49
CA VAL A 295 31.11 -0.75 37.66
C VAL A 295 31.77 -2.10 37.92
N LEU A 296 32.78 -2.48 37.12
CA LEU A 296 33.88 -3.39 37.45
C LEU A 296 34.70 -3.66 36.17
N GLY A 297 35.79 -2.92 35.98
CA GLY A 297 36.73 -3.18 34.89
C GLY A 297 37.61 -1.96 34.59
N ASP A 298 38.69 -1.86 35.37
CA ASP A 298 39.95 -1.12 35.16
C ASP A 298 39.94 0.41 34.97
#